data_AF-A0A7L2V3D2-F1
#
_entry.id   AF-A0A7L2V3D2-F1
#
_cell.length_a   1.000
_cell.length_b   1.000
_cell.length_c   1.000
_cell.angle_alpha   90.00
_cell.angle_beta   90.00
_cell.angle_gamma   90.00
#
_symmetry.space_group_name_H-M   'P 1'
#
loop_
_entity.id
_entity.type
_entity.pdbx_description
1 polymer ?
#
loop_
_entity_poly.entity_id
_entity_poly.type
_entity_poly.pdbx_seq_one_letter_code
_entity_poly.pdbx_strand_id
1 'polypeptide(L)'
;GAVEVSVRSPVACWFSAMLHCFGGSVLSSLMLAEPPVAFLGKGTHILLASSIWYLVFYCPQDIFYRCFSFRPLWLLVAGMKEVTRTWKIIAGIASVDSHFKDAWLVMVAVGWARGAGGSLISNFEQLVRGVWKPETNELLKMSYPVKITLVGAVLFTLQHSQYLPITRHSLMFFYTIFLVVSQVRM
;
A
#
# COMPACT_ATOMS: atom_id res chain seq x y z
N GLY A 1 18.14 -8.90 7.79
CA GLY A 1 18.68 -9.32 6.49
C GLY A 1 18.40 -8.38 5.32
N ALA A 2 17.58 -7.31 5.42
CA ALA A 2 17.32 -6.46 4.25
C ALA A 2 18.58 -5.71 3.75
N VAL A 3 19.44 -5.23 4.66
CA VAL A 3 20.73 -4.59 4.33
C VAL A 3 21.72 -5.58 3.70
N GLU A 4 21.73 -6.83 4.17
CA GLU A 4 22.57 -7.86 3.55
C GLU A 4 22.14 -8.17 2.11
N VAL A 5 20.82 -8.23 1.88
CA VAL A 5 20.25 -8.39 0.53
C VAL A 5 20.57 -7.19 -0.35
N SER A 6 20.58 -5.96 0.17
CA SER A 6 20.95 -4.78 -0.63
C SER A 6 22.40 -4.84 -1.11
N VAL A 7 23.32 -5.29 -0.26
CA VAL A 7 24.75 -5.40 -0.62
C VAL A 7 25.03 -6.58 -1.56
N ARG A 8 24.47 -7.76 -1.29
CA ARG A 8 24.74 -8.97 -2.08
C ARG A 8 23.92 -9.06 -3.36
N SER A 9 22.67 -8.59 -3.31
CA SER A 9 21.69 -8.74 -4.38
C SER A 9 20.86 -7.45 -4.55
N PRO A 10 21.48 -6.35 -5.01
CA PRO A 10 20.85 -5.02 -5.07
C PRO A 10 19.56 -5.01 -5.90
N VAL A 11 19.50 -5.81 -6.98
CA VAL A 11 18.30 -5.94 -7.82
C VAL A 11 17.14 -6.59 -7.05
N ALA A 12 17.40 -7.61 -6.23
CA ALA A 12 16.38 -8.25 -5.42
C ALA A 12 15.86 -7.29 -4.32
N CYS A 13 16.75 -6.50 -3.74
CA CYS A 13 16.39 -5.46 -2.78
C CYS A 13 15.51 -4.37 -3.43
N TRP A 14 15.91 -3.88 -4.61
CA TRP A 14 15.14 -2.90 -5.37
C TRP A 14 13.75 -3.44 -5.73
N PHE A 15 13.66 -4.68 -6.21
CA PHE A 15 12.39 -5.30 -6.58
C PHE A 15 11.48 -5.49 -5.37
N SER A 16 12.02 -5.92 -4.21
CA SER A 16 11.29 -5.95 -2.94
C SER A 16 10.75 -4.56 -2.57
N ALA A 17 11.56 -3.50 -2.68
CA ALA A 17 11.10 -2.14 -2.43
C ALA A 17 9.97 -1.71 -3.39
N MET A 18 10.05 -2.08 -4.67
CA MET A 18 8.98 -1.81 -5.63
C MET A 18 7.68 -2.54 -5.25
N LEU A 19 7.74 -3.78 -4.75
CA LEU A 19 6.57 -4.50 -4.24
C LEU A 19 5.96 -3.82 -3.00
N HIS A 20 6.77 -3.23 -2.12
CA HIS A 20 6.26 -2.43 -1.00
C HIS A 20 5.55 -1.14 -1.47
N CYS A 21 6.09 -0.44 -2.46
CA CYS A 21 5.52 0.81 -2.97
C CYS A 21 4.28 0.61 -3.85
N PHE A 22 4.33 -0.38 -4.74
CA PHE A 22 3.37 -0.61 -5.82
C PHE A 22 2.57 -1.91 -5.67
N GLY A 23 2.76 -2.68 -4.59
CA GLY A 23 2.06 -3.95 -4.38
C GLY A 23 0.54 -3.84 -4.42
N GLY A 24 -0.01 -2.69 -3.99
CA GLY A 24 -1.43 -2.40 -4.15
C GLY A 24 -1.90 -2.33 -5.60
N SER A 25 -1.11 -1.70 -6.48
CA SER A 25 -1.40 -1.64 -7.91
C SER A 25 -1.25 -3.02 -8.56
N VAL A 26 -0.14 -3.72 -8.28
CA VAL A 26 0.14 -5.07 -8.80
C VAL A 26 -1.01 -6.02 -8.44
N LEU A 27 -1.38 -6.08 -7.16
CA LEU A 27 -2.45 -6.96 -6.70
C LEU A 27 -3.81 -6.58 -7.33
N SER A 28 -4.13 -5.28 -7.41
CA SER A 28 -5.38 -4.84 -8.04
C SER A 28 -5.44 -5.18 -9.53
N SER A 29 -4.34 -5.03 -10.26
CA SER A 29 -4.28 -5.34 -11.69
C SER A 29 -4.38 -6.85 -11.93
N LEU A 30 -3.75 -7.68 -11.09
CA LEU A 30 -3.94 -9.14 -11.14
C LEU A 30 -5.41 -9.54 -10.95
N MET A 31 -6.11 -8.93 -9.99
CA MET A 31 -7.52 -9.24 -9.71
C MET A 31 -8.47 -8.80 -10.84
N LEU A 32 -8.11 -7.73 -11.56
CA LEU A 32 -8.89 -7.20 -12.68
C LEU A 32 -8.46 -7.76 -14.04
N ALA A 33 -7.53 -8.72 -14.08
CA ALA A 33 -6.91 -9.22 -15.30
C ALA A 33 -6.26 -8.13 -16.19
N GLU A 34 -5.86 -7.02 -15.56
CA GLU A 34 -5.05 -5.98 -16.18
C GLU A 34 -3.57 -6.42 -16.16
N PRO A 35 -2.72 -5.90 -17.06
CA PRO A 35 -1.31 -6.24 -17.06
C PRO A 35 -0.66 -5.84 -15.72
N PRO A 36 -0.13 -6.79 -14.91
CA PRO A 36 0.43 -6.48 -13.60
C PRO A 36 1.72 -5.64 -13.69
N VAL A 37 2.30 -5.56 -14.88
CA VAL A 37 3.42 -4.69 -15.24
C VAL A 37 2.99 -3.26 -15.58
N ALA A 38 1.69 -2.93 -15.59
CA ALA A 38 1.20 -1.60 -15.95
C ALA A 38 1.76 -0.48 -15.06
N PHE A 39 2.10 -0.78 -13.80
CA PHE A 39 2.75 0.20 -12.93
C PHE A 39 4.13 0.61 -13.47
N LEU A 40 4.79 -0.24 -14.26
CA LEU A 40 6.08 0.06 -14.91
C LEU A 40 5.96 1.11 -16.03
N GLY A 41 4.76 1.31 -16.58
CA GLY A 41 4.51 2.39 -17.55
C GLY A 41 4.58 3.79 -16.93
N LYS A 42 4.54 3.91 -15.60
CA LYS A 42 4.58 5.19 -14.87
C LYS A 42 6.01 5.58 -14.49
N GLY A 43 6.81 5.92 -15.50
CA GLY A 43 8.25 6.23 -15.37
C GLY A 43 8.59 7.17 -14.20
N THR A 44 7.88 8.29 -14.06
CA THR A 44 8.12 9.26 -12.97
C THR A 44 7.94 8.66 -11.58
N HIS A 45 6.93 7.83 -11.37
CA HIS A 45 6.67 7.21 -10.07
C HIS A 45 7.73 6.15 -9.73
N ILE A 46 8.18 5.38 -10.72
CA ILE A 46 9.23 4.36 -10.53
C ILE A 46 10.57 5.03 -10.25
N LEU A 47 10.92 6.08 -10.99
CA LEU A 47 12.15 6.84 -10.76
C LEU A 47 12.16 7.44 -9.36
N LEU A 48 11.03 7.99 -8.91
CA LEU A 48 10.90 8.52 -7.55
C LEU A 48 11.04 7.43 -6.48
N ALA A 49 10.37 6.28 -6.65
CA ALA A 49 10.50 5.18 -5.70
C ALA A 49 11.92 4.59 -5.68
N SER A 50 12.56 4.51 -6.86
CA SER A 50 13.93 4.01 -7.01
C SER A 50 14.96 4.97 -6.41
N SER A 51 14.76 6.29 -6.55
CA SER A 51 15.64 7.28 -5.93
C SER A 51 15.53 7.25 -4.40
N ILE A 52 14.31 7.13 -3.86
CA ILE A 52 14.11 6.95 -2.41
C ILE A 52 14.77 5.65 -1.93
N TRP A 53 14.57 4.54 -2.64
CA TRP A 53 15.24 3.27 -2.31
C TRP A 53 16.77 3.43 -2.28
N TYR A 54 17.34 4.05 -3.31
CA TYR A 54 18.79 4.25 -3.39
C TYR A 54 19.32 5.11 -2.23
N LEU A 55 18.63 6.21 -1.92
CA LEU A 55 19.00 7.09 -0.81
C LEU A 55 18.87 6.40 0.56
N VAL A 56 17.88 5.52 0.74
CA VAL A 56 17.71 4.79 2.01
C VAL A 56 18.85 3.78 2.24
N PHE A 57 19.32 3.09 1.19
CA PHE A 57 20.30 2.00 1.33
C PHE A 57 21.76 2.40 1.09
N TYR A 58 22.02 3.43 0.29
CA TYR A 58 23.37 3.75 -0.19
C TYR A 58 23.80 5.20 0.05
N CYS A 59 23.01 6.00 0.78
CA CYS A 59 23.41 7.36 1.14
C CYS A 59 24.62 7.32 2.10
N PRO A 60 25.68 8.11 1.85
CA PRO A 60 26.86 8.11 2.71
C PRO A 60 26.49 8.45 4.15
N GLN A 61 27.11 7.74 5.10
CA GLN A 61 26.88 7.89 6.55
C GLN A 61 25.41 7.67 6.99
N ASP A 62 24.57 7.05 6.16
CA ASP A 62 23.14 6.84 6.40
C ASP A 62 22.37 8.13 6.72
N ILE A 63 22.82 9.29 6.21
CA ILE A 63 22.25 10.60 6.55
C ILE A 63 20.76 10.63 6.23
N PHE A 64 20.37 10.17 5.03
CA PHE A 64 18.97 10.14 4.61
C PHE A 64 18.10 9.30 5.55
N TYR A 65 18.53 8.07 5.86
CA TYR A 65 17.81 7.21 6.80
C TYR A 65 17.72 7.83 8.20
N ARG A 66 18.80 8.43 8.72
CA ARG A 66 18.83 9.09 10.03
C ARG A 66 17.88 10.29 10.10
N CYS A 67 17.86 11.12 9.06
CA CYS A 67 16.93 12.26 8.97
C CYS A 67 15.47 11.81 9.03
N PHE A 68 15.08 10.79 8.25
CA PHE A 68 13.70 10.30 8.24
C PHE A 68 13.35 9.38 9.42
N SER A 69 14.36 8.87 10.13
CA SER A 69 14.17 8.16 11.41
C SER A 69 13.93 9.11 12.58
N PHE A 70 14.20 10.41 12.42
CA PHE A 70 13.87 11.42 13.42
C PHE A 70 12.35 11.46 13.65
N ARG A 71 11.91 11.28 14.90
CA ARG A 71 10.51 11.02 15.26
C ARG A 71 9.50 12.00 14.63
N PRO A 72 9.67 13.33 14.68
CA PRO A 72 8.77 14.27 14.01
C PRO A 72 8.64 14.05 12.50
N LEU A 73 9.76 13.86 11.80
CA LEU A 73 9.76 13.62 10.35
C LEU A 73 9.17 12.25 10.02
N TRP A 74 9.49 11.23 10.81
CA TRP A 74 8.89 9.90 10.69
C TRP A 74 7.37 9.95 10.81
N LEU A 75 6.85 10.65 11.83
CA LEU A 75 5.40 10.79 12.04
C LEU A 75 4.72 11.53 10.89
N LEU A 76 5.34 12.57 10.35
CA LEU A 76 4.82 13.29 9.18
C LEU A 76 4.73 12.37 7.95
N VAL A 77 5.81 11.64 7.63
CA VAL A 77 5.82 10.72 6.48
C VAL A 77 4.84 9.57 6.67
N ALA A 78 4.77 9.00 7.88
CA ALA A 78 3.79 7.97 8.22
C ALA A 78 2.36 8.50 8.07
N GLY A 79 2.07 9.71 8.54
CA GLY A 79 0.76 10.34 8.35
C GLY A 79 0.40 10.57 6.89
N MET A 80 1.34 11.10 6.08
CA MET A 80 1.13 11.28 4.63
C MET A 80 0.88 9.94 3.89
N LYS A 81 1.51 8.86 4.34
CA LYS A 81 1.24 7.50 3.82
C LYS A 81 -0.21 7.10 4.06
N GLU A 82 -0.77 7.40 5.23
CA GLU A 82 -2.19 7.13 5.54
C GLU A 82 -3.16 7.93 4.66
N VAL A 83 -2.82 9.20 4.35
CA VAL A 83 -3.60 10.00 3.39
C VAL A 83 -3.61 9.34 2.01
N THR A 84 -2.43 8.92 1.53
CA THR A 84 -2.29 8.23 0.23
C THR A 84 -3.07 6.92 0.19
N ARG A 85 -3.13 6.20 1.32
CA ARG A 85 -3.89 4.94 1.45
C ARG A 85 -5.38 5.15 1.24
N THR A 86 -5.99 6.19 1.82
CA THR A 86 -7.41 6.52 1.58
C THR A 86 -7.68 6.74 0.10
N TRP A 87 -6.84 7.55 -0.57
CA TRP A 87 -6.96 7.80 -2.00
C TRP A 87 -6.82 6.53 -2.84
N LYS A 88 -5.88 5.64 -2.49
CA LYS A 88 -5.69 4.35 -3.18
C LYS A 88 -6.92 3.45 -3.09
N ILE A 89 -7.55 3.34 -1.91
CA ILE A 89 -8.78 2.54 -1.72
C ILE A 89 -9.88 3.05 -2.65
N ILE A 90 -10.13 4.35 -2.61
CA ILE A 90 -11.22 4.98 -3.36
C ILE A 90 -10.96 4.91 -4.87
N ALA A 91 -9.72 5.13 -5.30
CA ALA A 91 -9.32 4.94 -6.68
C ALA A 91 -9.47 3.48 -7.13
N GLY A 92 -9.30 2.51 -6.23
CA GLY A 92 -9.58 1.09 -6.50
C GLY A 92 -11.07 0.83 -6.76
N ILE A 93 -11.93 1.32 -5.87
CA ILE A 93 -13.40 1.19 -6.00
C ILE A 93 -13.88 1.85 -7.29
N ALA A 94 -13.45 3.09 -7.56
CA ALA A 94 -13.81 3.80 -8.79
C ALA A 94 -13.31 3.09 -10.06
N SER A 95 -12.16 2.41 -9.99
CA SER A 95 -11.62 1.59 -11.09
C SER A 95 -12.48 0.35 -11.37
N VAL A 96 -13.13 -0.22 -10.36
CA VAL A 96 -14.05 -1.33 -10.55
C VAL A 96 -15.37 -0.84 -11.13
N ASP A 97 -15.90 0.27 -10.64
CA ASP A 97 -17.15 0.86 -11.08
C ASP A 97 -17.19 1.14 -12.59
N SER A 98 -16.05 1.52 -13.19
CA SER A 98 -15.94 1.71 -14.63
C SER A 98 -16.01 0.41 -15.45
N HIS A 99 -15.69 -0.74 -14.84
CA HIS A 99 -15.65 -2.05 -15.50
C HIS A 99 -16.88 -2.91 -15.19
N PHE A 100 -17.35 -2.88 -13.93
CA PHE A 100 -18.44 -3.69 -13.42
C PHE A 100 -19.44 -2.79 -12.69
N LYS A 101 -20.64 -2.68 -13.22
CA LYS A 101 -21.75 -1.99 -12.54
C LYS A 101 -22.20 -2.83 -11.34
N ASP A 102 -22.32 -2.19 -10.17
CA ASP A 102 -22.91 -2.73 -8.94
C ASP A 102 -22.28 -4.02 -8.38
N ALA A 103 -21.01 -4.30 -8.70
CA ALA A 103 -20.27 -5.44 -8.16
C ALA A 103 -19.61 -5.13 -6.80
N TRP A 104 -20.43 -5.01 -5.75
CA TRP A 104 -19.97 -4.57 -4.41
C TRP A 104 -18.81 -5.41 -3.84
N LEU A 105 -18.83 -6.74 -4.00
CA LEU A 105 -17.73 -7.60 -3.54
C LEU A 105 -16.42 -7.31 -4.27
N VAL A 106 -16.48 -7.06 -5.58
CA VAL A 106 -15.30 -6.74 -6.40
C VAL A 106 -14.75 -5.37 -6.02
N MET A 107 -15.64 -4.39 -5.77
CA MET A 107 -15.26 -3.06 -5.29
C MET A 107 -14.51 -3.13 -3.95
N VAL A 108 -15.03 -3.91 -2.98
CA VAL A 108 -14.37 -4.12 -1.69
C VAL A 108 -13.02 -4.80 -1.89
N ALA A 109 -12.96 -5.88 -2.68
CA ALA A 109 -11.76 -6.66 -2.88
C ALA A 109 -10.64 -5.84 -3.54
N VAL A 110 -10.95 -5.06 -4.58
CA VAL A 110 -9.97 -4.19 -5.27
C VAL A 110 -9.59 -2.96 -4.45
N GLY A 111 -10.56 -2.34 -3.76
CA GLY A 111 -10.29 -1.24 -2.82
C GLY A 111 -9.35 -1.68 -1.70
N TRP A 112 -9.59 -2.86 -1.13
CA TRP A 112 -8.73 -3.47 -0.12
C TRP A 112 -7.34 -3.80 -0.67
N ALA A 113 -7.26 -4.40 -1.86
CA ALA A 113 -6.01 -4.68 -2.54
C ALA A 113 -5.18 -3.41 -2.78
N ARG A 114 -5.78 -2.30 -3.25
CA ARG A 114 -5.04 -1.04 -3.43
C ARG A 114 -4.61 -0.40 -2.11
N GLY A 115 -5.39 -0.56 -1.04
CA GLY A 115 -5.11 -0.02 0.28
C GLY A 115 -3.95 -0.71 1.00
N ALA A 116 -3.89 -2.04 0.95
CA ALA A 116 -2.92 -2.85 1.71
C ALA A 116 -2.20 -3.93 0.89
N GLY A 117 -2.15 -3.80 -0.44
CA GLY A 117 -1.61 -4.86 -1.30
C GLY A 117 -0.17 -5.25 -1.01
N GLY A 118 0.69 -4.31 -0.59
CA GLY A 118 2.06 -4.63 -0.16
C GLY A 118 2.11 -5.59 1.03
N SER A 119 1.18 -5.47 1.98
CA SER A 119 1.04 -6.39 3.11
C SER A 119 0.42 -7.72 2.66
N LEU A 120 -0.60 -7.68 1.80
CA LEU A 120 -1.26 -8.90 1.29
C LEU A 120 -0.32 -9.78 0.46
N ILE A 121 0.60 -9.19 -0.30
CA ILE A 121 1.62 -9.92 -1.06
C ILE A 121 2.93 -10.13 -0.27
N SER A 122 2.94 -9.85 1.03
CA SER A 122 4.18 -9.90 1.83
C SER A 122 4.84 -11.27 1.84
N ASN A 123 4.10 -12.38 1.77
CA ASN A 123 4.68 -13.72 1.67
C ASN A 123 5.46 -13.90 0.35
N PHE A 124 4.97 -13.33 -0.75
CA PHE A 124 5.68 -13.32 -2.03
C PHE A 124 6.88 -12.37 -2.01
N GLU A 125 6.75 -11.20 -1.39
CA GLU A 125 7.88 -10.28 -1.18
C GLU A 125 8.99 -10.90 -0.32
N GLN A 126 8.64 -11.68 0.70
CA GLN A 126 9.61 -12.43 1.49
C GLN A 126 10.33 -13.47 0.63
N LEU A 127 9.59 -14.16 -0.25
CA LEU A 127 10.16 -15.15 -1.17
C LEU A 127 11.16 -14.51 -2.14
N VAL A 128 10.89 -13.30 -2.64
CA VAL A 128 11.85 -12.51 -3.46
C VAL A 128 13.18 -12.28 -2.73
N ARG A 129 13.15 -12.18 -1.41
CA ARG A 129 14.34 -12.01 -0.55
C ARG A 129 14.93 -13.34 -0.07
N GLY A 130 14.42 -14.47 -0.55
CA GLY A 130 14.87 -15.81 -0.16
C GLY A 130 14.37 -16.27 1.21
N VAL A 131 13.34 -15.63 1.78
CA VAL A 131 12.73 -16.00 3.05
C VAL A 131 11.36 -16.63 2.80
N TRP A 132 11.14 -17.84 3.30
CA TRP A 132 9.84 -18.51 3.21
C TRP A 132 9.28 -18.79 4.61
N LYS A 133 8.12 -18.20 4.92
CA LYS A 133 7.41 -18.35 6.21
C LYS A 133 5.93 -18.64 5.95
N PRO A 134 5.59 -19.89 5.60
CA PRO A 134 4.22 -20.25 5.22
C PRO A 134 3.24 -20.18 6.40
N GLU A 135 3.75 -20.31 7.62
CA GLU A 135 3.01 -20.30 8.90
C GLU A 135 2.29 -18.97 9.16
N THR A 136 2.79 -17.87 8.59
CA THR A 136 2.25 -16.53 8.78
C THR A 136 1.73 -15.97 7.47
N ASN A 137 0.45 -15.61 7.42
CA ASN A 137 -0.17 -14.91 6.30
C ASN A 137 -1.12 -13.84 6.85
N GLU A 138 -1.18 -12.67 6.19
CA GLU A 138 -2.12 -11.61 6.53
C GLU A 138 -3.58 -12.08 6.50
N LEU A 139 -3.92 -13.07 5.67
CA LEU A 139 -5.27 -13.65 5.67
C LEU A 139 -5.58 -14.50 6.92
N LEU A 140 -4.57 -15.18 7.48
CA LEU A 140 -4.72 -15.98 8.71
C LEU A 140 -4.73 -15.09 9.95
N LYS A 141 -3.85 -14.09 10.00
CA LYS A 141 -3.74 -13.13 11.10
C LYS A 141 -3.50 -11.73 10.55
N MET A 142 -4.60 -11.01 10.32
CA MET A 142 -4.55 -9.65 9.76
C MET A 142 -3.85 -8.67 10.71
N SER A 143 -2.84 -8.00 10.17
CA SER A 143 -2.25 -6.82 10.78
C SER A 143 -3.26 -5.66 10.87
N TYR A 144 -2.99 -4.70 11.76
CA TYR A 144 -3.83 -3.52 11.92
C TYR A 144 -4.08 -2.77 10.58
N PRO A 145 -3.06 -2.47 9.75
CA PRO A 145 -3.27 -1.79 8.48
C PRO A 145 -4.15 -2.58 7.51
N VAL A 146 -3.98 -3.90 7.43
CA VAL A 146 -4.79 -4.77 6.55
C VAL A 146 -6.25 -4.81 7.00
N LYS A 147 -6.49 -4.90 8.31
CA LYS A 147 -7.84 -4.92 8.87
C LYS A 147 -8.56 -3.59 8.65
N ILE A 148 -7.90 -2.48 8.92
CA ILE A 148 -8.53 -1.16 8.77
C ILE A 148 -8.75 -0.79 7.31
N THR A 149 -7.86 -1.18 6.40
CA THR A 149 -8.09 -0.99 4.96
C THR A 149 -9.27 -1.80 4.45
N LEU A 150 -9.52 -3.00 4.98
CA LEU A 150 -10.74 -3.77 4.68
C LEU A 150 -11.99 -3.02 5.15
N VAL A 151 -11.99 -2.51 6.38
CA VAL A 151 -13.10 -1.69 6.91
C VAL A 151 -13.31 -0.45 6.04
N GLY A 152 -12.25 0.26 5.67
CA GLY A 152 -12.31 1.40 4.77
C GLY A 152 -12.90 1.03 3.41
N ALA A 153 -12.46 -0.08 2.81
CA ALA A 153 -12.99 -0.56 1.53
C ALA A 153 -14.49 -0.85 1.61
N VAL A 154 -14.97 -1.47 2.69
CA VAL A 154 -16.41 -1.69 2.93
C VAL A 154 -17.16 -0.36 3.06
N LEU A 155 -16.68 0.56 3.90
CA LEU A 155 -17.33 1.87 4.11
C LEU A 155 -17.43 2.68 2.82
N PHE A 156 -16.33 2.77 2.06
CA PHE A 156 -16.33 3.50 0.78
C PHE A 156 -17.16 2.81 -0.30
N THR A 157 -17.29 1.48 -0.26
CA THR A 157 -18.19 0.76 -1.18
C THR A 157 -19.66 1.01 -0.83
N LEU A 158 -20.04 0.93 0.45
CA LEU A 158 -21.39 1.27 0.91
C LEU A 158 -21.76 2.71 0.58
N GLN A 159 -20.80 3.61 0.72
CA GLN A 159 -20.93 5.01 0.32
C GLN A 159 -21.13 5.17 -1.19
N HIS A 160 -20.39 4.41 -2.01
CA HIS A 160 -20.52 4.44 -3.47
C HIS A 160 -21.90 3.94 -3.90
N SER A 161 -22.36 2.83 -3.32
CA SER A 161 -23.68 2.22 -3.55
C SER A 161 -24.86 2.95 -2.90
N GLN A 162 -24.67 4.16 -2.35
CA GLN A 162 -25.70 4.98 -1.70
C GLN A 162 -26.40 4.34 -0.48
N TYR A 163 -25.82 3.29 0.12
CA TYR A 163 -26.33 2.71 1.37
C TYR A 163 -25.92 3.49 2.62
N LEU A 164 -24.85 4.29 2.52
CA LEU A 164 -24.37 5.13 3.62
C LEU A 164 -24.74 6.60 3.34
N PRO A 165 -25.59 7.24 4.18
CA PRO A 165 -26.05 8.61 3.96
C PRO A 165 -25.04 9.64 4.49
N ILE A 166 -23.80 9.59 3.99
CA ILE A 166 -22.77 10.60 4.26
C ILE A 166 -22.25 11.14 2.92
N THR A 167 -21.60 12.29 2.87
CA THR A 167 -20.93 12.71 1.63
C THR A 167 -19.58 11.99 1.50
N ARG A 168 -19.16 11.67 0.27
CA ARG A 168 -17.85 11.06 -0.01
C ARG A 168 -16.71 11.88 0.60
N HIS A 169 -16.77 13.21 0.50
CA HIS A 169 -15.75 14.11 1.05
C HIS A 169 -15.68 14.06 2.58
N SER A 170 -16.82 14.06 3.27
CA SER A 170 -16.86 13.92 4.73
C SER A 170 -16.32 12.56 5.17
N LEU A 171 -16.71 11.47 4.52
CA LEU A 171 -16.21 10.13 4.83
C LEU A 171 -14.70 10.02 4.62
N MET A 172 -14.19 10.57 3.50
CA MET A 172 -12.75 10.64 3.22
C MET A 172 -11.99 11.34 4.34
N PHE A 173 -12.51 12.48 4.79
CA PHE A 173 -11.88 13.28 5.84
C PHE A 173 -11.85 12.54 7.17
N PHE A 174 -13.00 12.06 7.66
CA PHE A 174 -13.08 11.36 8.94
C PHE A 174 -12.27 10.07 8.97
N TYR A 175 -12.35 9.27 7.90
CA TYR A 175 -11.58 8.04 7.79
C TYR A 175 -10.07 8.33 7.79
N THR A 176 -9.62 9.34 7.05
CA THR A 176 -8.20 9.70 7.00
C THR A 176 -7.68 10.23 8.33
N ILE A 177 -8.44 11.07 9.04
CA ILE A 177 -8.07 11.51 10.39
C ILE A 177 -7.96 10.31 11.33
N PHE A 178 -8.94 9.40 11.29
CA PHE A 178 -8.92 8.19 12.10
C PHE A 178 -7.66 7.34 11.83
N LEU A 179 -7.28 7.16 10.57
CA LEU A 179 -6.04 6.47 10.20
C LEU A 179 -4.80 7.16 10.76
N VAL A 180 -4.67 8.47 10.51
CA VAL A 180 -3.49 9.24 10.92
C VAL A 180 -3.34 9.23 12.43
N VAL A 181 -4.42 9.51 13.17
CA VAL A 181 -4.40 9.52 14.65
C VAL A 181 -4.05 8.14 15.20
N SER A 182 -4.60 7.08 14.62
CA SER A 182 -4.29 5.72 15.05
C SER A 182 -2.85 5.35 14.74
N GLN A 183 -2.34 5.72 13.57
CA GLN A 183 -0.95 5.47 13.16
C GLN A 183 0.06 6.22 14.03
N VAL A 184 -0.28 7.42 14.51
CA VAL A 184 0.58 8.22 15.40
C VAL A 184 0.59 7.68 16.84
N ARG A 185 -0.49 7.01 17.27
CA ARG A 185 -0.62 6.44 18.62
C ARG A 185 0.02 5.06 18.78
N MET A 186 0.22 4.31 17.70
CA MET A 186 0.90 3.01 17.67
C MET A 186 2.42 3.17 17.64
#